data_AF-A0A411Z8F7-F1
#
_entry.id   AF-A0A411Z8F7-F1
#
_cell.length_a   1.000
_cell.length_b   1.000
_cell.length_c   1.000
_cell.angle_alpha   90.00
_cell.angle_beta   90.00
_cell.angle_gamma   90.00
#
_symmetry.space_group_name_H-M   'P 1'
#
loop_
_entity.id
_entity.type
_entity.pdbx_description
1 polymer ?
#
loop_
_entity_poly.entity_id
_entity_poly.type
_entity_poly.pdbx_seq_one_letter_code
_entity_poly.pdbx_strand_id
1 'polypeptide(L)'
;MSSLLPGLETNAGLAFAVLSEQTPGQRRRLYYEPGLQWEGWRNLGTVAQGRGINRQIRRAYGWLASQYRPGDRIYLLGYSRGAFAVRSLAGVIDRVGLLRHDQATERNVRLAYRHYMTGPDSRAAQVFALQTCHIEAPIEMVGVWDTVKALGLRLPLLWMLTDGRHAFHNHHLGASIRHGFHALALHETRAVFDPVLWDCPDGWEGNIEQVWFAGAHADVGGQVGLLEAARPLANIPLVWMLDRAEACGLALPVGWRERFPCDPQAPMVGTWRSWGKLFLLRRRRVVGRDRSEKLHPSVGDRKPDGSRFGDMMQRARVWR
;
A
#
# COMPACT_ATOMS: atom_id res chain seq x y z
N MET A 1 7.66 9.63 3.19
CA MET A 1 6.81 10.66 3.82
C MET A 1 5.61 10.87 2.92
N SER A 2 4.40 10.64 3.44
CA SER A 2 3.15 10.95 2.76
C SER A 2 2.72 12.32 3.24
N SER A 3 2.93 13.33 2.43
CA SER A 3 2.60 14.72 2.73
C SER A 3 1.48 15.17 1.81
N LEU A 4 0.60 16.07 2.29
CA LEU A 4 -0.27 16.87 1.42
C LEU A 4 0.33 18.27 1.21
N LEU A 5 1.58 18.49 1.64
CA LEU A 5 2.29 19.73 1.36
C LEU A 5 2.55 19.81 -0.16
N PRO A 6 2.23 20.96 -0.79
CA PRO A 6 2.50 21.21 -2.20
C PRO A 6 3.92 20.79 -2.60
N GLY A 7 4.03 19.94 -3.62
CA GLY A 7 5.30 19.44 -4.18
C GLY A 7 5.93 18.26 -3.42
N LEU A 8 5.33 17.79 -2.32
CA LEU A 8 5.80 16.64 -1.54
C LEU A 8 4.77 15.50 -1.49
N GLU A 9 3.79 15.53 -2.39
CA GLU A 9 2.71 14.57 -2.44
C GLU A 9 3.19 13.19 -2.89
N THR A 10 2.71 12.16 -2.20
CA THR A 10 2.81 10.77 -2.65
C THR A 10 1.66 10.46 -3.60
N ASN A 11 1.73 9.32 -4.27
CA ASN A 11 0.61 8.84 -5.09
C ASN A 11 -0.67 8.64 -4.24
N ALA A 12 -0.52 8.20 -2.98
CA ALA A 12 -1.65 8.13 -2.04
C ALA A 12 -2.22 9.52 -1.68
N GLY A 13 -1.35 10.53 -1.53
CA GLY A 13 -1.77 11.91 -1.28
C GLY A 13 -2.48 12.54 -2.49
N LEU A 14 -1.94 12.33 -3.70
CA LEU A 14 -2.55 12.77 -4.95
C LEU A 14 -3.91 12.09 -5.19
N ALA A 15 -4.01 10.77 -4.95
CA ALA A 15 -5.27 10.06 -5.02
C ALA A 15 -6.29 10.64 -4.02
N PHE A 16 -5.89 10.94 -2.79
CA PHE A 16 -6.76 11.59 -1.82
C PHE A 16 -7.21 12.99 -2.28
N ALA A 17 -6.31 13.79 -2.85
CA ALA A 17 -6.64 15.12 -3.38
C ALA A 17 -7.69 15.03 -4.50
N VAL A 18 -7.47 14.15 -5.48
CA VAL A 18 -8.43 13.88 -6.57
C VAL A 18 -9.79 13.43 -6.04
N LEU A 19 -9.79 12.53 -5.06
CA LEU A 19 -11.03 12.00 -4.49
C LEU A 19 -11.77 13.05 -3.65
N SER A 20 -11.07 14.04 -3.08
CA SER A 20 -11.66 15.09 -2.25
C SER A 20 -12.48 16.10 -3.07
N GLU A 21 -12.30 16.12 -4.38
CA GLU A 21 -13.10 16.92 -5.28
C GLU A 21 -14.55 16.41 -5.33
N GLN A 22 -15.49 17.34 -5.37
CA GLN A 22 -16.90 16.99 -5.47
C GLN A 22 -17.21 16.44 -6.86
N THR A 23 -17.80 15.25 -6.91
CA THR A 23 -18.38 14.70 -8.14
C THR A 23 -19.91 14.80 -8.02
N PRO A 24 -20.60 15.51 -8.93
CA PRO A 24 -22.06 15.62 -8.89
C PRO A 24 -22.74 14.25 -8.78
N GLY A 25 -23.74 14.15 -7.90
CA GLY A 25 -24.51 12.91 -7.71
C GLY A 25 -23.80 11.81 -6.92
N GLN A 26 -22.58 12.02 -6.44
CA GLN A 26 -21.82 11.02 -5.68
C GLN A 26 -21.59 11.47 -4.24
N ARG A 27 -22.08 10.66 -3.28
CA ARG A 27 -21.79 10.85 -1.86
C ARG A 27 -20.64 9.92 -1.47
N ARG A 28 -19.51 10.49 -1.04
CA ARG A 28 -18.37 9.74 -0.51
C ARG A 28 -17.93 10.29 0.84
N ARG A 29 -17.40 9.41 1.69
CA ARG A 29 -16.71 9.79 2.93
C ARG A 29 -15.23 9.45 2.74
N LEU A 30 -14.34 10.38 3.09
CA LEU A 30 -12.90 10.21 2.92
C LEU A 30 -12.19 10.37 4.25
N TYR A 31 -11.16 9.57 4.43
CA TYR A 31 -10.25 9.64 5.56
C TYR A 31 -8.83 9.51 5.07
N TYR A 32 -7.98 10.44 5.50
CA TYR A 32 -6.56 10.40 5.21
C TYR A 32 -5.79 10.41 6.52
N GLU A 33 -4.93 9.40 6.68
CA GLU A 33 -4.00 9.33 7.80
C GLU A 33 -2.60 9.65 7.26
N PRO A 34 -1.97 10.75 7.70
CA PRO A 34 -0.62 11.09 7.30
C PRO A 34 0.37 9.98 7.67
N GLY A 35 1.29 9.69 6.77
CA GLY A 35 2.35 8.72 7.03
C GLY A 35 3.24 9.22 8.17
N LEU A 36 3.64 8.33 9.09
CA LEU A 36 4.56 8.67 10.18
C LEU A 36 5.81 9.37 9.60
N GLN A 37 6.04 10.61 10.02
CA GLN A 37 7.19 11.40 9.60
C GLN A 37 8.47 10.80 10.20
N TRP A 38 9.52 10.71 9.38
CA TRP A 38 10.85 10.40 9.86
C TRP A 38 11.57 11.74 10.07
N GLU A 39 11.42 12.32 11.26
CA GLU A 39 12.05 13.59 11.64
C GLU A 39 13.39 13.37 12.36
N GLY A 40 14.31 12.70 11.68
CA GLY A 40 15.67 12.48 12.17
C GLY A 40 15.78 11.63 13.45
N TRP A 41 17.01 11.60 13.98
CA TRP A 41 17.47 10.71 15.06
C TRP A 41 16.86 11.02 16.43
N ARG A 42 16.21 12.17 16.61
CA ARG A 42 15.62 12.62 17.89
C ARG A 42 14.27 11.97 18.22
N ASN A 43 13.59 11.37 17.25
CA ASN A 43 12.30 10.69 17.43
C ASN A 43 12.36 9.15 17.29
N LEU A 44 13.54 8.54 17.47
CA LEU A 44 13.70 7.07 17.43
C LEU A 44 12.83 6.34 18.47
N GLY A 45 12.54 6.96 19.62
CA GLY A 45 11.70 6.37 20.68
C GLY A 45 10.23 6.20 20.31
N THR A 46 9.69 6.99 19.37
CA THR A 46 8.29 6.89 18.91
C THR A 46 8.14 6.07 17.63
N VAL A 47 9.20 6.00 16.82
CA VAL A 47 9.31 5.08 15.66
C VAL A 47 9.67 3.66 16.11
N ALA A 48 10.16 3.48 17.35
CA ALA A 48 10.35 2.18 17.95
C ALA A 48 9.01 1.43 18.10
N GLN A 49 8.97 0.24 17.47
CA GLN A 49 8.11 -0.88 17.87
C GLN A 49 6.65 -0.87 17.40
N GLY A 50 6.31 -0.47 16.16
CA GLY A 50 4.97 -0.74 15.56
C GLY A 50 3.75 -0.16 16.30
N ARG A 51 3.94 0.53 17.43
CA ARG A 51 2.89 1.11 18.26
C ARG A 51 2.18 2.25 17.54
N GLY A 52 2.93 3.00 16.72
CA GLY A 52 2.40 4.04 15.84
C GLY A 52 1.43 3.49 14.80
N ILE A 53 1.86 2.47 14.03
CA ILE A 53 1.03 1.89 12.96
C ILE A 53 -0.21 1.16 13.51
N ASN A 54 -0.08 0.44 14.64
CA ASN A 54 -1.24 -0.17 15.32
C ASN A 54 -2.26 0.87 15.81
N ARG A 55 -1.80 2.09 16.16
CA ARG A 55 -2.70 3.19 16.51
C ARG A 55 -3.39 3.75 15.27
N GLN A 56 -2.66 3.92 14.16
CA GLN A 56 -3.22 4.35 12.87
C GLN A 56 -4.29 3.39 12.36
N ILE A 57 -4.01 2.08 12.37
CA ILE A 57 -4.97 1.06 11.93
C ILE A 57 -6.26 1.12 12.76
N ARG A 58 -6.14 1.21 14.09
CA ARG A 58 -7.32 1.33 14.97
C ARG A 58 -8.12 2.61 14.75
N ARG A 59 -7.46 3.75 14.50
CA ARG A 59 -8.14 5.01 14.18
C ARG A 59 -8.89 4.92 12.86
N ALA A 60 -8.24 4.41 11.81
CA ALA A 60 -8.86 4.21 10.51
C ALA A 60 -10.05 3.22 10.60
N TYR A 61 -9.89 2.11 11.32
CA TYR A 61 -10.98 1.15 11.57
C TYR A 61 -12.15 1.79 12.31
N GLY A 62 -11.89 2.51 13.40
CA GLY A 62 -12.92 3.19 14.17
C GLY A 62 -13.67 4.23 13.35
N TRP A 63 -12.93 5.07 12.61
CA TRP A 63 -13.53 6.05 11.69
C TRP A 63 -14.42 5.37 10.65
N LEU A 64 -13.92 4.31 9.99
CA LEU A 64 -14.67 3.58 8.98
C LEU A 64 -15.94 2.98 9.58
N ALA A 65 -15.85 2.31 10.74
CA ALA A 65 -17.00 1.75 11.45
C ALA A 65 -18.05 2.81 11.82
N SER A 66 -17.63 4.02 12.23
CA SER A 66 -18.57 5.10 12.54
C SER A 66 -19.30 5.63 11.31
N GLN A 67 -18.66 5.61 10.13
CA GLN A 67 -19.22 6.19 8.91
C GLN A 67 -19.98 5.18 8.04
N TYR A 68 -19.56 3.91 8.05
CA TYR A 68 -20.09 2.87 7.17
C TYR A 68 -21.59 2.66 7.37
N ARG A 69 -22.31 2.51 6.26
CA ARG A 69 -23.68 2.04 6.21
C ARG A 69 -23.78 0.83 5.26
N PRO A 70 -24.68 -0.13 5.53
CA PRO A 70 -24.90 -1.24 4.61
C PRO A 70 -25.16 -0.75 3.19
N GLY A 71 -24.46 -1.33 2.21
CA GLY A 71 -24.49 -0.92 0.80
C GLY A 71 -23.37 0.05 0.40
N ASP A 72 -22.65 0.65 1.35
CA ASP A 72 -21.45 1.44 1.03
C ASP A 72 -20.35 0.54 0.46
N ARG A 73 -19.61 1.07 -0.53
CA ARG A 73 -18.43 0.42 -1.10
C ARG A 73 -17.15 0.94 -0.43
N ILE A 74 -16.35 0.03 0.10
CA ILE A 74 -15.12 0.36 0.84
C ILE A 74 -13.91 0.28 -0.09
N TYR A 75 -13.15 1.37 -0.19
CA TYR A 75 -11.89 1.46 -0.93
C TYR A 75 -10.76 1.82 0.03
N LEU A 76 -9.68 1.04 0.02
CA LEU A 76 -8.53 1.23 0.89
C LEU A 76 -7.27 1.46 0.03
N LEU A 77 -6.64 2.63 0.18
CA LEU A 77 -5.45 3.00 -0.56
C LEU A 77 -4.26 3.28 0.37
N GLY A 78 -3.08 2.74 0.06
CA GLY A 78 -1.91 2.94 0.92
C GLY A 78 -0.57 2.83 0.22
N TYR A 79 0.42 3.58 0.69
CA TYR A 79 1.80 3.54 0.20
C TYR A 79 2.78 3.10 1.29
N SER A 80 3.71 2.19 1.00
CA SER A 80 4.81 1.80 1.89
C SER A 80 4.32 1.23 3.23
N ARG A 81 4.62 1.89 4.36
CA ARG A 81 4.03 1.55 5.66
C ARG A 81 2.52 1.79 5.72
N GLY A 82 2.01 2.79 4.98
CA GLY A 82 0.57 2.99 4.83
C GLY A 82 -0.10 1.83 4.08
N ALA A 83 0.59 1.23 3.10
CA ALA A 83 0.13 0.02 2.44
C ALA A 83 0.00 -1.16 3.42
N PHE A 84 0.98 -1.31 4.31
CA PHE A 84 0.90 -2.29 5.40
C PHE A 84 -0.31 -2.02 6.32
N ALA A 85 -0.55 -0.75 6.66
CA ALA A 85 -1.67 -0.36 7.52
C ALA A 85 -3.02 -0.69 6.87
N VAL A 86 -3.24 -0.33 5.60
CA VAL A 86 -4.52 -0.62 4.92
C VAL A 86 -4.73 -2.10 4.67
N ARG A 87 -3.68 -2.87 4.38
CA ARG A 87 -3.77 -4.34 4.32
C ARG A 87 -4.12 -4.95 5.67
N SER A 88 -3.55 -4.43 6.75
CA SER A 88 -3.88 -4.87 8.11
C SER A 88 -5.31 -4.50 8.49
N LEU A 89 -5.77 -3.30 8.12
CA LEU A 89 -7.17 -2.88 8.29
C LEU A 89 -8.13 -3.82 7.56
N ALA A 90 -7.82 -4.15 6.30
CA ALA A 90 -8.59 -5.13 5.54
C ALA A 90 -8.63 -6.49 6.23
N GLY A 91 -7.50 -6.95 6.78
CA GLY A 91 -7.42 -8.18 7.57
C GLY A 91 -8.28 -8.15 8.85
N VAL A 92 -8.38 -7.01 9.55
CA VAL A 92 -9.26 -6.88 10.72
C VAL A 92 -10.73 -7.05 10.30
N ILE A 93 -11.14 -6.37 9.22
CA ILE A 93 -12.51 -6.45 8.71
C ILE A 93 -12.84 -7.87 8.25
N ASP A 94 -11.92 -8.52 7.54
CA ASP A 94 -12.13 -9.87 7.04
C ASP A 94 -12.20 -10.93 8.14
N ARG A 95 -11.33 -10.83 9.15
CA ARG A 95 -11.18 -11.88 10.18
C ARG A 95 -12.03 -11.67 11.42
N VAL A 96 -12.49 -10.45 11.67
CA VAL A 96 -13.30 -10.09 12.87
C VAL A 96 -14.61 -9.40 12.49
N GLY A 97 -14.69 -8.75 11.35
CA GLY A 97 -15.85 -7.95 10.92
C GLY A 97 -15.66 -6.45 11.15
N LEU A 98 -16.54 -5.66 10.53
CA LEU A 98 -16.63 -4.22 10.72
C LEU A 98 -17.70 -3.90 11.76
N LEU A 99 -17.34 -3.20 12.83
CA LEU A 99 -18.29 -2.75 13.86
C LEU A 99 -19.44 -1.96 13.24
N ARG A 100 -20.66 -2.19 13.76
CA ARG A 100 -21.80 -1.32 13.45
C ARG A 100 -21.56 0.07 13.99
N HIS A 101 -22.17 1.07 13.34
CA HIS A 101 -21.99 2.47 13.70
C HIS A 101 -22.33 2.78 15.18
N ASP A 102 -23.35 2.12 15.73
CA ASP A 102 -23.77 2.22 17.14
C ASP A 102 -22.83 1.50 18.11
N GLN A 103 -22.00 0.59 17.58
CA GLN A 103 -21.01 -0.20 18.32
C GLN A 103 -19.58 0.31 18.15
N ALA A 104 -19.35 1.35 17.32
CA ALA A 104 -18.04 1.90 16.98
C ALA A 104 -17.40 2.73 18.11
N THR A 105 -17.46 2.23 19.34
CA THR A 105 -16.83 2.84 20.52
C THR A 105 -15.33 2.55 20.56
N GLU A 106 -14.54 3.41 21.22
CA GLU A 106 -13.09 3.16 21.38
C GLU A 106 -12.80 1.80 22.03
N ARG A 107 -13.62 1.40 23.02
CA ARG A 107 -13.51 0.09 23.68
C ARG A 107 -13.67 -1.05 22.67
N ASN A 108 -14.72 -1.02 21.86
CA ASN A 108 -14.99 -2.07 20.89
C ASN A 108 -13.94 -2.08 19.77
N VAL A 109 -13.47 -0.92 19.31
CA VAL A 109 -12.37 -0.82 18.33
C VAL A 109 -11.09 -1.48 18.88
N ARG A 110 -10.76 -1.23 20.15
CA ARG A 110 -9.60 -1.87 20.80
C ARG A 110 -9.80 -3.38 20.96
N LEU A 111 -11.01 -3.84 21.26
CA LEU A 111 -11.34 -5.27 21.36
C LEU A 111 -11.29 -5.97 20.01
N ALA A 112 -11.88 -5.41 18.95
CA ALA A 112 -11.81 -5.94 17.60
C ALA A 112 -10.35 -6.13 17.15
N TYR A 113 -9.52 -5.10 17.35
CA TYR A 113 -8.09 -5.20 17.03
C TYR A 113 -7.34 -6.22 17.90
N ARG A 114 -7.73 -6.39 19.17
CA ARG A 114 -7.16 -7.42 20.04
C ARG A 114 -7.50 -8.82 19.52
N HIS A 115 -8.77 -9.08 19.19
CA HIS A 115 -9.20 -10.36 18.62
C HIS A 115 -8.41 -10.69 17.35
N TYR A 116 -8.23 -9.70 16.46
CA TYR A 116 -7.41 -9.85 15.25
C TYR A 116 -5.97 -10.26 15.55
N MET A 117 -5.33 -9.69 16.60
CA MET A 117 -3.94 -9.99 16.94
C MET A 117 -3.73 -11.30 17.72
N THR A 118 -4.72 -11.75 18.50
CA THR A 118 -4.53 -12.85 19.46
C THR A 118 -5.21 -14.15 19.05
N GLY A 119 -6.24 -14.10 18.21
CA GLY A 119 -7.02 -15.28 17.86
C GLY A 119 -8.34 -14.91 17.19
N PRO A 120 -8.34 -14.54 15.90
CA PRO A 120 -9.55 -14.14 15.18
C PRO A 120 -10.57 -15.28 15.05
N ASP A 121 -10.11 -16.55 15.03
CA ASP A 121 -11.00 -17.72 14.92
C ASP A 121 -11.54 -18.21 16.27
N SER A 122 -11.19 -17.55 17.38
CA SER A 122 -11.65 -17.95 18.71
C SER A 122 -13.16 -17.79 18.86
N ARG A 123 -13.79 -18.64 19.68
CA ARG A 123 -15.23 -18.52 20.02
C ARG A 123 -15.58 -17.12 20.55
N ALA A 124 -14.68 -16.51 21.33
CA ALA A 124 -14.86 -15.16 21.85
C ALA A 124 -14.91 -14.11 20.73
N ALA A 125 -14.01 -14.21 19.73
CA ALA A 125 -14.02 -13.31 18.58
C ALA A 125 -15.29 -13.49 17.73
N GLN A 126 -15.74 -14.72 17.51
CA GLN A 126 -16.97 -15.02 16.78
C GLN A 126 -18.21 -14.43 17.48
N VAL A 127 -18.36 -14.63 18.79
CA VAL A 127 -19.47 -14.05 19.57
C VAL A 127 -19.41 -12.52 19.54
N PHE A 128 -18.23 -11.93 19.70
CA PHE A 128 -18.04 -10.49 19.58
C PHE A 128 -18.50 -9.97 18.21
N ALA A 129 -18.08 -10.63 17.12
CA ALA A 129 -18.47 -10.27 15.76
C ALA A 129 -19.99 -10.33 15.57
N LEU A 130 -20.63 -11.43 15.95
CA LEU A 130 -22.08 -11.62 15.86
C LEU A 130 -22.87 -10.53 16.61
N GLN A 131 -22.36 -10.10 17.77
CA GLN A 131 -23.05 -9.10 18.60
C GLN A 131 -22.81 -7.66 18.13
N THR A 132 -21.62 -7.36 17.59
CA THR A 132 -21.16 -5.97 17.42
C THR A 132 -20.88 -5.54 15.99
N CYS A 133 -20.63 -6.47 15.07
CA CYS A 133 -20.29 -6.19 13.69
C CYS A 133 -21.51 -6.21 12.76
N HIS A 134 -21.33 -5.69 11.55
CA HIS A 134 -22.21 -5.94 10.41
C HIS A 134 -22.10 -7.41 9.97
N ILE A 135 -23.20 -7.95 9.44
CA ILE A 135 -23.22 -9.30 8.84
C ILE A 135 -22.25 -9.37 7.67
N GLU A 136 -22.29 -8.35 6.80
CA GLU A 136 -21.38 -8.18 5.67
C GLU A 136 -20.84 -6.75 5.61
N ALA A 137 -19.56 -6.63 5.28
CA ALA A 137 -18.89 -5.37 5.01
C ALA A 137 -17.81 -5.58 3.95
N PRO A 138 -18.21 -5.90 2.69
CA PRO A 138 -17.25 -6.23 1.65
C PRO A 138 -16.36 -5.02 1.33
N ILE A 139 -15.07 -5.30 1.15
CA ILE A 139 -14.07 -4.36 0.68
C ILE A 139 -14.02 -4.48 -0.83
N GLU A 140 -14.42 -3.41 -1.52
CA GLU A 140 -14.44 -3.36 -2.96
C GLU A 140 -13.01 -3.45 -3.52
N MET A 141 -12.11 -2.63 -2.97
CA MET A 141 -10.73 -2.58 -3.44
C MET A 141 -9.73 -2.30 -2.33
N VAL A 142 -8.62 -3.04 -2.36
CA VAL A 142 -7.37 -2.69 -1.68
C VAL A 142 -6.31 -2.36 -2.72
N GLY A 143 -5.96 -1.08 -2.84
CA GLY A 143 -4.92 -0.58 -3.74
C GLY A 143 -3.68 -0.15 -2.97
N VAL A 144 -2.52 -0.70 -3.30
CA VAL A 144 -1.28 -0.42 -2.58
C VAL A 144 -0.09 -0.12 -3.48
N TRP A 145 0.70 0.88 -3.09
CA TRP A 145 2.02 1.15 -3.68
C TRP A 145 3.10 0.61 -2.75
N ASP A 146 3.86 -0.35 -3.28
CA ASP A 146 5.11 -0.86 -2.76
C ASP A 146 5.10 -1.17 -1.25
N THR A 147 4.20 -2.06 -0.84
CA THR A 147 4.10 -2.52 0.56
C THR A 147 5.44 -3.03 1.07
N VAL A 148 5.92 -2.48 2.18
CA VAL A 148 7.12 -2.93 2.89
C VAL A 148 6.78 -3.24 4.34
N LYS A 149 7.51 -4.18 4.97
CA LYS A 149 7.32 -4.48 6.40
C LYS A 149 7.55 -3.20 7.21
N ALA A 150 6.76 -3.00 8.26
CA ALA A 150 7.02 -1.99 9.28
C ALA A 150 8.24 -2.42 10.12
N LEU A 151 9.41 -2.44 9.51
CA LEU A 151 10.66 -2.77 10.17
C LEU A 151 11.15 -1.54 10.95
N GLY A 152 11.42 -1.76 12.25
CA GLY A 152 12.34 -0.89 12.99
C GLY A 152 13.65 -0.79 12.21
N LEU A 153 14.28 0.38 12.23
CA LEU A 153 15.51 0.67 11.48
C LEU A 153 16.52 -0.49 11.59
N ARG A 154 16.78 -1.18 10.47
CA ARG A 154 17.92 -2.12 10.35
C ARG A 154 19.18 -1.33 10.05
N LEU A 155 19.72 -0.69 11.08
CA LEU A 155 21.06 -0.09 11.03
C LEU A 155 22.13 -1.17 11.27
N PRO A 156 23.36 -0.99 10.74
CA PRO A 156 24.49 -1.82 11.12
C PRO A 156 24.62 -1.88 12.65
N LEU A 157 24.89 -3.07 13.20
CA LEU A 157 25.01 -3.38 14.63
C LEU A 157 23.73 -3.36 15.51
N LEU A 158 22.54 -2.97 15.02
CA LEU A 158 21.28 -3.03 15.82
C LEU A 158 20.41 -4.28 15.54
N TRP A 159 20.85 -5.15 14.63
CA TRP A 159 20.10 -6.31 14.14
C TRP A 159 19.82 -7.38 15.21
N MET A 160 20.60 -7.42 16.29
CA MET A 160 20.45 -8.39 17.39
C MET A 160 19.26 -8.16 18.33
N LEU A 161 18.56 -7.01 18.25
CA LEU A 161 17.55 -6.63 19.26
C LEU A 161 16.10 -6.65 18.78
N THR A 162 15.83 -7.04 17.53
CA THR A 162 14.46 -7.00 16.99
C THR A 162 14.09 -8.26 16.22
N ASP A 163 14.03 -9.35 16.97
CA ASP A 163 13.37 -10.57 16.53
C ASP A 163 11.98 -10.71 17.15
N GLY A 164 11.05 -11.17 16.32
CA GLY A 164 9.82 -11.81 16.76
C GLY A 164 8.62 -10.89 17.05
N ARG A 165 7.48 -11.27 16.47
CA ARG A 165 6.10 -10.84 16.81
C ARG A 165 5.52 -9.62 16.11
N HIS A 166 5.57 -9.60 14.78
CA HIS A 166 4.47 -9.05 13.96
C HIS A 166 4.38 -9.90 12.68
N ALA A 167 4.28 -11.21 12.85
CA ALA A 167 3.91 -12.09 11.74
C ALA A 167 2.43 -11.85 11.46
N PHE A 168 2.15 -11.50 10.21
CA PHE A 168 0.82 -11.40 9.66
C PHE A 168 -0.02 -12.64 9.99
N HIS A 169 -1.33 -12.43 10.16
CA HIS A 169 -2.30 -13.50 10.05
C HIS A 169 -3.01 -13.56 8.69
N ASN A 170 -2.54 -12.85 7.66
CA ASN A 170 -3.05 -13.03 6.30
C ASN A 170 -2.08 -12.49 5.23
N HIS A 171 -1.36 -13.39 4.56
CA HIS A 171 -0.73 -13.12 3.26
C HIS A 171 -1.73 -13.21 2.09
N HIS A 172 -2.96 -13.63 2.39
CA HIS A 172 -4.07 -13.77 1.46
C HIS A 172 -5.05 -12.59 1.57
N LEU A 173 -5.64 -12.17 0.45
CA LEU A 173 -6.86 -11.39 0.50
C LEU A 173 -7.97 -12.33 0.95
N GLY A 174 -8.56 -12.03 2.11
CA GLY A 174 -9.66 -12.84 2.63
C GLY A 174 -10.95 -12.65 1.84
N ALA A 175 -11.95 -13.49 2.12
CA ALA A 175 -13.21 -13.56 1.39
C ALA A 175 -13.96 -12.21 1.31
N SER A 176 -13.68 -11.30 2.24
CA SER A 176 -14.31 -9.98 2.26
C SER A 176 -13.73 -9.01 1.23
N ILE A 177 -12.59 -9.30 0.59
CA ILE A 177 -11.91 -8.38 -0.33
C ILE A 177 -12.13 -8.84 -1.79
N ARG A 178 -12.81 -8.01 -2.58
CA ARG A 178 -13.12 -8.33 -3.99
C ARG A 178 -11.92 -8.15 -4.91
N HIS A 179 -11.21 -7.02 -4.76
CA HIS A 179 -10.13 -6.64 -5.67
C HIS A 179 -8.87 -6.18 -4.93
N GLY A 180 -7.71 -6.69 -5.35
CA GLY A 180 -6.40 -6.32 -4.83
C GLY A 180 -5.46 -5.85 -5.92
N PHE A 181 -4.90 -4.64 -5.77
CA PHE A 181 -3.97 -4.08 -6.73
C PHE A 181 -2.70 -3.63 -6.02
N HIS A 182 -1.55 -4.14 -6.44
CA HIS A 182 -0.26 -3.80 -5.83
C HIS A 182 0.73 -3.33 -6.90
N ALA A 183 1.05 -2.04 -6.88
CA ALA A 183 2.13 -1.47 -7.69
C ALA A 183 3.49 -1.67 -7.00
N LEU A 184 4.43 -2.36 -7.64
CA LEU A 184 5.72 -2.78 -7.09
C LEU A 184 6.88 -2.04 -7.77
N ALA A 185 7.87 -1.63 -6.98
CA ALA A 185 9.08 -1.00 -7.50
C ALA A 185 10.10 -2.04 -8.00
N LEU A 186 10.37 -2.08 -9.31
CA LEU A 186 11.31 -3.04 -9.90
C LEU A 186 12.78 -2.71 -9.58
N HIS A 187 13.14 -1.43 -9.59
CA HIS A 187 14.53 -0.97 -9.44
C HIS A 187 14.91 -0.64 -7.99
N GLU A 188 14.05 -0.97 -7.02
CA GLU A 188 14.41 -0.84 -5.62
C GLU A 188 15.43 -1.93 -5.23
N THR A 189 16.54 -1.50 -4.61
CA THR A 189 17.65 -2.39 -4.25
C THR A 189 17.89 -2.45 -2.76
N ARG A 190 17.40 -1.50 -1.96
CA ARG A 190 17.66 -1.43 -0.52
C ARG A 190 16.90 -2.54 0.18
N ALA A 191 17.61 -3.44 0.87
CA ALA A 191 17.01 -4.61 1.49
C ALA A 191 16.00 -4.30 2.61
N VAL A 192 16.07 -3.09 3.19
CA VAL A 192 15.06 -2.62 4.16
C VAL A 192 13.69 -2.36 3.53
N PHE A 193 13.65 -2.14 2.22
CA PHE A 193 12.43 -1.98 1.43
C PHE A 193 12.12 -3.28 0.67
N ASP A 194 12.34 -4.43 1.29
CA ASP A 194 11.89 -5.71 0.72
C ASP A 194 10.35 -5.72 0.65
N PRO A 195 9.77 -5.99 -0.53
CA PRO A 195 8.34 -5.89 -0.70
C PRO A 195 7.65 -7.06 0.00
N VAL A 196 6.50 -6.78 0.59
CA VAL A 196 5.58 -7.82 1.07
C VAL A 196 4.58 -8.08 -0.04
N LEU A 197 4.74 -9.19 -0.76
CA LEU A 197 3.80 -9.62 -1.79
C LEU A 197 2.51 -10.18 -1.16
N TRP A 198 1.47 -10.31 -1.96
CA TRP A 198 0.35 -11.22 -1.69
C TRP A 198 0.68 -12.60 -2.25
N ASP A 199 0.21 -13.63 -1.55
CA ASP A 199 0.32 -15.02 -1.98
C ASP A 199 -1.04 -15.48 -2.49
N CYS A 200 -1.11 -15.95 -3.73
CA CYS A 200 -2.31 -16.45 -4.38
C CYS A 200 -2.26 -18.00 -4.42
N PRO A 201 -2.81 -18.70 -3.41
CA PRO A 201 -2.72 -20.15 -3.33
C PRO A 201 -3.43 -20.81 -4.53
N ASP A 202 -3.10 -22.07 -4.78
CA ASP A 202 -3.72 -22.86 -5.84
C ASP A 202 -5.24 -22.91 -5.66
N GLY A 203 -5.98 -22.70 -6.75
CA GLY A 203 -7.46 -22.65 -6.72
C GLY A 203 -8.07 -21.32 -6.27
N TRP A 204 -7.27 -20.29 -5.96
CA TRP A 204 -7.81 -18.97 -5.66
C TRP A 204 -8.36 -18.29 -6.94
N GLU A 205 -9.62 -17.85 -6.90
CA GLU A 205 -10.37 -17.26 -8.03
C GLU A 205 -10.60 -15.74 -7.92
N GLY A 206 -10.06 -15.09 -6.87
CA GLY A 206 -10.24 -13.65 -6.72
C GLY A 206 -9.48 -12.83 -7.76
N ASN A 207 -9.58 -11.50 -7.66
CA ASN A 207 -8.89 -10.58 -8.57
C ASN A 207 -7.73 -9.86 -7.87
N ILE A 208 -6.50 -10.39 -8.01
CA ILE A 208 -5.25 -9.78 -7.55
C ILE A 208 -4.38 -9.47 -8.76
N GLU A 209 -3.86 -8.26 -8.84
CA GLU A 209 -2.79 -7.90 -9.75
C GLU A 209 -1.61 -7.31 -8.98
N GLN A 210 -0.44 -7.95 -9.10
CA GLN A 210 0.82 -7.46 -8.54
C GLN A 210 1.71 -6.98 -9.69
N VAL A 211 1.70 -5.68 -9.97
CA VAL A 211 2.32 -5.14 -11.18
C VAL A 211 3.61 -4.43 -10.85
N TRP A 212 4.70 -4.85 -11.50
CA TRP A 212 6.03 -4.29 -11.38
C TRP A 212 6.21 -3.11 -12.33
N PHE A 213 6.53 -1.94 -11.77
CA PHE A 213 6.76 -0.70 -12.48
C PHE A 213 8.25 -0.33 -12.47
N ALA A 214 8.66 0.37 -13.53
CA ALA A 214 9.98 0.98 -13.59
C ALA A 214 10.14 2.04 -12.49
N GLY A 215 11.22 1.93 -11.72
CA GLY A 215 11.58 2.89 -10.67
C GLY A 215 11.87 2.21 -9.33
N ALA A 216 12.39 2.99 -8.38
CA ALA A 216 12.60 2.59 -6.99
C ALA A 216 11.36 2.88 -6.14
N HIS A 217 11.42 2.59 -4.82
CA HIS A 217 10.29 2.71 -3.89
C HIS A 217 9.59 4.09 -3.96
N ALA A 218 10.39 5.16 -4.04
CA ALA A 218 9.89 6.53 -4.12
C ALA A 218 9.24 6.86 -5.47
N ASP A 219 9.79 6.30 -6.56
CA ASP A 219 9.26 6.48 -7.91
C ASP A 219 7.88 5.82 -8.04
N VAL A 220 7.70 4.61 -7.49
CA VAL A 220 6.38 3.94 -7.50
C VAL A 220 5.40 4.53 -6.50
N GLY A 221 5.90 4.97 -5.35
CA GLY A 221 5.10 5.57 -4.29
C GLY A 221 4.73 7.03 -4.47
N GLY A 222 5.31 7.69 -5.48
CA GLY A 222 5.09 9.09 -5.74
C GLY A 222 5.92 10.04 -4.89
N GLN A 223 6.80 9.56 -4.01
CA GLN A 223 7.58 10.42 -3.10
C GLN A 223 8.83 11.01 -3.78
N VAL A 224 8.64 11.80 -4.84
CA VAL A 224 9.74 12.34 -5.65
C VAL A 224 10.42 13.56 -5.03
N GLY A 225 9.77 14.19 -4.04
CA GLY A 225 10.29 15.37 -3.37
C GLY A 225 10.57 16.49 -4.38
N LEU A 226 11.69 17.19 -4.21
CA LEU A 226 12.09 18.31 -5.07
C LEU A 226 12.56 17.90 -6.48
N LEU A 227 12.55 16.61 -6.82
CA LEU A 227 12.85 16.14 -8.18
C LEU A 227 11.58 16.09 -9.02
N GLU A 228 11.01 17.26 -9.33
CA GLU A 228 9.77 17.38 -10.12
C GLU A 228 9.86 16.68 -11.48
N ALA A 229 11.05 16.69 -12.10
CA ALA A 229 11.29 15.98 -13.36
C ALA A 229 11.04 14.46 -13.26
N ALA A 230 11.07 13.85 -12.07
CA ALA A 230 10.73 12.44 -11.87
C ALA A 230 9.22 12.19 -11.71
N ARG A 231 8.42 13.25 -11.60
CA ARG A 231 6.97 13.13 -11.41
C ARG A 231 6.30 12.32 -12.53
N PRO A 232 6.59 12.53 -13.83
CA PRO A 232 5.95 11.77 -14.90
C PRO A 232 6.19 10.26 -14.85
N LEU A 233 7.35 9.80 -14.37
CA LEU A 233 7.61 8.37 -14.16
C LEU A 233 6.69 7.82 -13.07
N ALA A 234 6.59 8.56 -11.97
CA ALA A 234 5.79 8.19 -10.80
C ALA A 234 4.27 8.34 -11.00
N ASN A 235 3.85 9.12 -11.99
CA ASN A 235 2.45 9.21 -12.39
C ASN A 235 1.96 7.91 -13.03
N ILE A 236 2.82 7.11 -13.65
CA ILE A 236 2.43 5.83 -14.28
C ILE A 236 1.73 4.88 -13.29
N PRO A 237 2.33 4.54 -12.12
CA PRO A 237 1.65 3.72 -11.12
C PRO A 237 0.51 4.43 -10.38
N LEU A 238 0.43 5.76 -10.41
CA LEU A 238 -0.74 6.50 -9.90
C LEU A 238 -1.94 6.30 -10.83
N VAL A 239 -1.75 6.61 -12.12
CA VAL A 239 -2.79 6.49 -13.16
C VAL A 239 -3.28 5.05 -13.23
N TRP A 240 -2.37 4.07 -13.25
CA TRP A 240 -2.76 2.66 -13.23
C TRP A 240 -3.63 2.30 -12.01
N MET A 241 -3.30 2.79 -10.81
CA MET A 241 -4.08 2.50 -9.62
C MET A 241 -5.47 3.14 -9.68
N LEU A 242 -5.55 4.38 -10.17
CA LEU A 242 -6.82 5.11 -10.32
C LEU A 242 -7.70 4.48 -11.40
N ASP A 243 -7.12 3.96 -12.48
CA ASP A 243 -7.86 3.16 -13.48
C ASP A 243 -8.48 1.91 -12.90
N ARG A 244 -7.72 1.19 -12.07
CA ARG A 244 -8.23 0.00 -11.38
C ARG A 244 -9.36 0.36 -10.43
N ALA A 245 -9.24 1.50 -9.75
CA ALA A 245 -10.31 2.01 -8.90
C ALA A 245 -11.57 2.36 -9.71
N GLU A 246 -11.45 3.05 -10.85
CA GLU A 246 -12.57 3.33 -11.76
C GLU A 246 -13.20 2.06 -12.32
N ALA A 247 -12.40 1.06 -12.68
CA ALA A 247 -12.88 -0.24 -13.14
C ALA A 247 -13.67 -0.99 -12.05
N CYS A 248 -13.37 -0.76 -10.77
CA CYS A 248 -14.16 -1.24 -9.63
C CYS A 248 -15.37 -0.31 -9.31
N GLY A 249 -15.60 0.70 -10.13
CA GLY A 249 -16.71 1.63 -10.05
C GLY A 249 -16.51 2.79 -9.07
N LEU A 250 -15.28 3.13 -8.69
CA LEU A 250 -14.98 4.37 -7.97
C LEU A 250 -15.10 5.56 -8.93
N ALA A 251 -16.04 6.47 -8.67
CA ALA A 251 -16.18 7.65 -9.52
C ALA A 251 -15.00 8.63 -9.31
N LEU A 252 -14.30 8.98 -10.39
CA LEU A 252 -13.28 10.04 -10.41
C LEU A 252 -13.79 11.27 -11.17
N PRO A 253 -13.26 12.48 -10.89
CA PRO A 253 -13.59 13.68 -11.65
C PRO A 253 -13.31 13.53 -13.15
N VAL A 254 -14.16 14.11 -14.00
CA VAL A 254 -13.93 14.13 -15.45
C VAL A 254 -12.59 14.81 -15.76
N GLY A 255 -11.82 14.24 -16.68
CA GLY A 255 -10.51 14.77 -17.06
C GLY A 255 -9.42 14.57 -16.01
N TRP A 256 -9.62 13.63 -15.06
CA TRP A 256 -8.65 13.45 -13.99
C TRP A 256 -7.29 12.98 -14.50
N ARG A 257 -7.27 12.24 -15.60
CA ARG A 257 -6.10 11.54 -16.16
C ARG A 257 -5.10 12.50 -16.76
N GLU A 258 -5.58 13.52 -17.45
CA GLU A 258 -4.81 14.55 -18.16
C GLU A 258 -3.96 15.38 -17.18
N ARG A 259 -4.34 15.38 -15.89
CA ARG A 259 -3.60 16.05 -14.80
C ARG A 259 -2.30 15.34 -14.42
N PHE A 260 -2.13 14.08 -14.84
CA PHE A 260 -1.00 13.23 -14.46
C PHE A 260 -0.24 12.76 -15.70
N PRO A 261 0.51 13.66 -16.37
CA PRO A 261 1.30 13.28 -17.54
C PRO A 261 2.27 12.15 -17.19
N CYS A 262 2.32 11.12 -18.04
CA CYS A 262 3.11 9.92 -17.83
C CYS A 262 4.26 9.87 -18.84
N ASP A 263 5.48 9.61 -18.35
CA ASP A 263 6.67 9.44 -19.22
C ASP A 263 7.58 8.33 -18.67
N PRO A 264 7.67 7.17 -19.36
CA PRO A 264 8.59 6.09 -18.99
C PRO A 264 10.08 6.47 -19.04
N GLN A 265 10.45 7.52 -19.77
CA GLN A 265 11.83 8.02 -19.89
C GLN A 265 12.20 9.03 -18.80
N ALA A 266 11.23 9.57 -18.07
CA ALA A 266 11.50 10.55 -17.02
C ALA A 266 12.53 10.00 -16.01
N PRO A 267 13.39 10.87 -15.44
CA PRO A 267 14.44 10.46 -14.52
C PRO A 267 13.84 9.74 -13.31
N MET A 268 14.60 8.79 -12.77
CA MET A 268 14.26 8.17 -11.49
C MET A 268 14.91 8.92 -10.33
N VAL A 269 14.21 9.02 -9.20
CA VAL A 269 14.82 9.35 -7.92
C VAL A 269 15.86 8.27 -7.57
N GLY A 270 15.50 7.00 -7.82
CA GLY A 270 16.37 5.86 -7.60
C GLY A 270 16.65 5.60 -6.11
N THR A 271 17.70 4.82 -5.85
CA THR A 271 17.98 4.27 -4.51
C THR A 271 19.14 4.95 -3.76
N TRP A 272 19.76 5.96 -4.37
CA TRP A 272 21.00 6.61 -3.90
C TRP A 272 20.85 8.10 -3.61
N ARG A 273 19.68 8.69 -3.82
CA ARG A 273 19.41 10.09 -3.44
C ARG A 273 19.08 10.20 -1.94
N SER A 274 19.45 11.34 -1.35
CA SER A 274 19.19 11.68 0.06
C SER A 274 19.61 10.54 1.01
N TRP A 275 18.72 10.14 1.92
CA TRP A 275 18.93 9.05 2.88
C TRP A 275 19.12 7.67 2.25
N GLY A 276 18.86 7.51 0.94
CA GLY A 276 19.09 6.27 0.22
C GLY A 276 20.52 5.74 0.39
N LYS A 277 21.51 6.63 0.46
CA LYS A 277 22.94 6.28 0.60
C LYS A 277 23.27 5.55 1.91
N LEU A 278 22.49 5.74 2.97
CA LEU A 278 22.73 5.12 4.27
C LEU A 278 22.33 3.64 4.33
N PHE A 279 21.53 3.17 3.37
CA PHE A 279 21.11 1.77 3.30
C PHE A 279 22.13 0.97 2.48
N LEU A 280 23.11 0.40 3.19
CA LEU A 280 24.24 -0.33 2.60
C LEU A 280 23.84 -1.71 2.08
N LEU A 281 22.97 -2.44 2.79
CA LEU A 281 22.52 -3.75 2.36
C LEU A 281 21.59 -3.63 1.15
N ARG A 282 22.03 -4.17 0.02
CA ARG A 282 21.34 -4.06 -1.25
C ARG A 282 21.24 -5.40 -1.97
N ARG A 283 20.07 -5.67 -2.55
CA ARG A 283 19.78 -6.83 -3.38
C ARG A 283 18.73 -6.45 -4.41
N ARG A 284 18.81 -7.06 -5.60
CA ARG A 284 17.73 -6.94 -6.57
C ARG A 284 16.48 -7.64 -6.07
N ARG A 285 15.33 -7.09 -6.41
CA ARG A 285 14.06 -7.77 -6.19
C ARG A 285 13.89 -8.89 -7.21
N VAL A 286 13.21 -9.94 -6.77
CA VAL A 286 12.91 -11.11 -7.59
C VAL A 286 11.46 -10.98 -8.04
N VAL A 287 11.24 -11.08 -9.35
CA VAL A 287 9.94 -11.04 -10.01
C VAL A 287 9.49 -12.47 -10.31
N GLY A 288 8.19 -12.75 -10.21
CA GLY A 288 7.59 -14.04 -10.56
C GLY A 288 7.65 -15.05 -9.42
N ARG A 289 7.52 -14.61 -8.17
CA ARG A 289 7.33 -15.47 -7.00
C ARG A 289 5.88 -15.96 -6.88
N ASP A 290 4.93 -15.16 -7.35
CA ASP A 290 3.49 -15.43 -7.34
C ASP A 290 2.90 -15.27 -8.75
N ARG A 291 1.85 -16.06 -9.04
CA ARG A 291 1.18 -16.09 -10.35
C ARG A 291 0.43 -14.81 -10.73
N SER A 292 0.12 -13.96 -9.75
CA SER A 292 -0.53 -12.66 -9.99
C SER A 292 0.44 -11.57 -10.44
N GLU A 293 1.75 -11.87 -10.49
CA GLU A 293 2.78 -10.91 -10.86
C GLU A 293 2.84 -10.63 -12.36
N LYS A 294 2.94 -9.34 -12.73
CA LYS A 294 3.10 -8.90 -14.13
C LYS A 294 4.08 -7.74 -14.23
N LEU A 295 4.77 -7.60 -15.37
CA LEU A 295 5.56 -6.40 -15.66
C LEU A 295 4.67 -5.37 -16.37
N HIS A 296 4.71 -4.12 -15.92
CA HIS A 296 4.05 -3.03 -16.63
C HIS A 296 4.79 -2.72 -17.95
N PRO A 297 4.10 -2.36 -19.05
CA PRO A 297 4.75 -2.02 -20.32
C PRO A 297 5.85 -0.96 -20.21
N SER A 298 5.69 0.01 -19.29
CA SER A 298 6.69 1.05 -19.02
C SER A 298 8.07 0.53 -18.63
N VAL A 299 8.18 -0.72 -18.16
CA VAL A 299 9.47 -1.38 -17.92
C VAL A 299 10.23 -1.61 -19.23
N GLY A 300 9.53 -2.06 -20.28
CA GLY A 300 10.11 -2.31 -21.59
C GLY A 300 10.32 -1.05 -22.42
N ASP A 301 9.47 -0.03 -22.22
CA ASP A 301 9.56 1.24 -22.96
C ASP A 301 10.79 2.04 -22.56
N ARG A 302 11.28 1.88 -21.32
CA ARG A 302 12.46 2.62 -20.82
C ARG A 302 13.71 2.18 -21.58
N LYS A 303 14.40 3.13 -22.20
CA LYS A 303 15.72 2.84 -22.80
C LYS A 303 16.66 2.36 -21.69
N PRO A 304 17.43 1.29 -21.91
CA PRO A 304 18.41 0.88 -20.94
C PRO A 304 19.38 2.04 -20.74
N ASP A 305 19.50 2.50 -19.50
CA ASP A 305 20.59 3.37 -19.09
C ASP A 305 21.85 2.67 -19.57
N GLY A 306 22.69 3.35 -20.38
CA GLY A 306 23.84 2.78 -21.13
C GLY A 306 24.89 2.01 -20.31
N SER A 307 24.62 1.75 -19.03
CA SER A 307 25.09 0.59 -18.30
C SER A 307 24.81 -0.73 -19.06
N ARG A 308 25.73 -1.68 -18.95
CA ARG A 308 25.71 -3.06 -19.54
C ARG A 308 24.43 -3.89 -19.33
N PHE A 309 23.38 -3.36 -18.70
CA PHE A 309 22.14 -4.06 -18.35
C PHE A 309 21.08 -4.12 -19.45
N GLY A 310 21.14 -3.24 -20.47
CA GLY A 310 20.23 -3.32 -21.63
C GLY A 310 20.43 -4.58 -22.48
N ASP A 311 21.68 -4.98 -22.65
CA ASP A 311 22.05 -6.11 -23.51
C ASP A 311 21.55 -7.46 -23.01
N MET A 312 21.33 -7.61 -21.70
CA MET A 312 20.94 -8.91 -21.13
C MET A 312 19.44 -9.22 -21.34
N MET A 313 18.57 -8.21 -21.34
CA MET A 313 17.13 -8.42 -21.60
C MET A 313 16.80 -8.57 -23.09
N GLN A 314 17.57 -7.96 -24.00
CA GLN A 314 17.42 -8.25 -25.43
C GLN A 314 17.80 -9.69 -25.78
N ARG A 315 18.79 -10.29 -25.09
CA ARG A 315 19.18 -11.69 -25.31
C ARG A 315 18.14 -12.70 -24.80
N ALA A 316 17.33 -12.35 -23.80
CA ALA A 316 16.27 -13.22 -23.29
C ALA A 316 15.04 -13.30 -24.21
N ARG A 317 14.81 -12.31 -25.09
CA ARG A 317 13.74 -12.35 -26.10
C ARG A 317 14.08 -13.16 -27.35
N VAL A 318 15.32 -13.64 -27.49
CA VAL A 318 15.79 -14.37 -28.67
C VAL A 318 15.74 -15.90 -28.50
N TRP A 319 15.43 -16.40 -27.30
CA TRP A 319 15.23 -17.84 -27.08
C TRP A 319 13.82 -18.11 -26.57
N ARG A 320 12.93 -18.37 -27.55
CA ARG A 320 11.64 -19.08 -27.54
C ARG A 320 10.74 -18.92 -26.31
#